data_AF-A0A0E2Q4W0-F1
#
_entry.id   AF-A0A0E2Q4W0-F1
#
_cell.length_a   1.000
_cell.length_b   1.000
_cell.length_c   1.000
_cell.angle_alpha   90.00
_cell.angle_beta   90.00
_cell.angle_gamma   90.00
#
_symmetry.space_group_name_H-M   'P 1'
#
loop_
_entity.id
_entity.type
_entity.pdbx_description
1 polymer ?
#
loop_
_entity_poly.entity_id
_entity_poly.type
_entity_poly.pdbx_seq_one_letter_code
_entity_poly.pdbx_strand_id
1 'polypeptide(L)'
;MNRIKQLRKEKKLSIVDVAEHMGVQKLNVLKWEHGTSQISIREAKKLADFFGVSVGYLLGLDTTENDSITDLIAKINEWAISHGLDKGNPKIEWMKVTEEVGEIRDVFLKPNDFDDPEMALKDAIGDSIVTLVVLCLQLDYDVEECLKIAYNNIKDRKGIMIDDNFVKTR
;
A
#
# COMPACT_ATOMS: atom_id res chain seq x y z
N MET A 1 5.35 11.44 -16.14
CA MET A 1 4.41 11.05 -17.21
C MET A 1 3.61 9.86 -16.69
N ASN A 2 2.29 9.96 -16.56
CA ASN A 2 1.44 8.93 -15.93
C ASN A 2 1.06 7.81 -16.94
N ARG A 3 1.08 6.54 -16.50
CA ARG A 3 0.66 5.33 -17.24
C ARG A 3 -0.77 5.39 -17.79
N ILE A 4 -1.71 5.99 -17.06
CA ILE A 4 -3.10 6.21 -17.51
C ILE A 4 -3.11 6.99 -18.83
N LYS A 5 -2.32 8.06 -18.91
CA LYS A 5 -2.21 8.91 -20.10
C LYS A 5 -1.55 8.18 -21.27
N GLN A 6 -0.59 7.29 -21.00
CA GLN A 6 0.06 6.47 -22.01
C GLN A 6 -0.92 5.47 -22.62
N LEU A 7 -1.57 4.65 -21.78
CA LEU A 7 -2.53 3.63 -22.19
C LEU A 7 -3.71 4.20 -22.97
N ARG A 8 -4.24 5.35 -22.52
CA ARG A 8 -5.30 6.06 -23.23
C ARG A 8 -4.87 6.46 -24.64
N LYS A 9 -3.67 7.02 -24.79
CA LYS A 9 -3.14 7.45 -26.10
C LYS A 9 -2.85 6.25 -27.01
N GLU A 10 -2.33 5.15 -26.47
CA GLU A 10 -2.07 3.91 -27.20
C GLU A 10 -3.36 3.31 -27.77
N LYS A 11 -4.43 3.29 -26.97
CA LYS A 11 -5.77 2.87 -27.43
C LYS A 11 -6.52 3.94 -28.25
N LYS A 12 -5.89 5.10 -28.53
CA LYS A 12 -6.46 6.23 -29.27
C LYS A 12 -7.77 6.79 -28.68
N LEU A 13 -7.89 6.73 -27.35
CA LEU A 13 -9.08 7.20 -26.62
C LEU A 13 -8.96 8.67 -26.20
N SER A 14 -10.10 9.36 -26.17
CA SER A 14 -10.22 10.68 -25.58
C SER A 14 -10.33 10.59 -24.05
N ILE A 15 -10.05 11.68 -23.34
CA ILE A 15 -10.27 11.73 -21.87
C ILE A 15 -11.75 11.53 -21.56
N VAL A 16 -12.65 11.96 -22.46
CA VAL A 16 -14.10 11.80 -22.31
C VAL A 16 -14.47 10.33 -22.41
N ASP A 17 -13.92 9.58 -23.36
CA ASP A 17 -14.23 8.16 -23.56
C ASP A 17 -13.88 7.34 -22.31
N VAL A 18 -12.72 7.63 -21.70
CA VAL A 18 -12.30 6.99 -20.45
C VAL A 18 -13.22 7.38 -19.30
N ALA A 19 -13.59 8.66 -19.20
CA ALA A 19 -14.47 9.16 -18.14
C ALA A 19 -15.88 8.53 -18.22
N GLU A 20 -16.43 8.42 -19.44
CA GLU A 20 -17.72 7.78 -19.71
C GLU A 20 -17.70 6.30 -19.36
N HIS A 21 -16.65 5.57 -19.77
CA HIS A 21 -16.50 4.16 -19.41
C HIS A 21 -16.40 3.96 -17.89
N MET A 22 -15.67 4.84 -17.22
CA MET A 22 -15.47 4.80 -15.78
C MET A 22 -16.70 5.28 -14.98
N GLY A 23 -17.67 5.93 -15.63
CA GLY A 23 -18.80 6.56 -14.96
C GLY A 23 -18.38 7.72 -14.04
N VAL A 24 -17.30 8.43 -14.38
CA VAL A 24 -16.76 9.56 -13.60
C VAL A 24 -16.73 10.84 -14.42
N GLN A 25 -16.52 11.97 -13.75
CA GLN A 25 -16.35 13.24 -14.46
C GLN A 25 -15.01 13.27 -15.20
N LYS A 26 -15.00 13.89 -16.40
CA LYS A 26 -13.78 14.14 -17.19
C LYS A 26 -12.64 14.76 -16.36
N LEU A 27 -12.99 15.63 -15.41
CA LEU A 27 -12.04 16.29 -14.54
C LEU A 27 -11.29 15.30 -13.63
N ASN A 28 -11.92 14.21 -13.21
CA ASN A 28 -11.27 13.18 -12.38
C ASN A 28 -10.17 12.48 -13.17
N VAL A 29 -10.48 12.02 -14.39
CA VAL A 29 -9.49 11.40 -15.29
C VAL A 29 -8.33 12.35 -15.59
N LEU A 30 -8.62 13.63 -15.81
CA LEU A 30 -7.60 14.65 -16.04
C LEU A 30 -6.69 14.83 -14.80
N LYS A 31 -7.27 14.88 -13.60
CA LYS A 31 -6.52 14.99 -12.34
C LYS A 31 -5.63 13.76 -12.11
N TRP A 32 -6.13 12.57 -12.38
CA TRP A 32 -5.32 11.34 -12.30
C TRP A 32 -4.15 11.38 -13.29
N GLU A 33 -4.39 11.73 -14.56
CA GLU A 33 -3.32 11.84 -15.58
C GLU A 33 -2.25 12.88 -15.23
N HIS A 34 -2.62 13.92 -14.50
CA HIS A 34 -1.71 14.96 -14.03
C HIS A 34 -1.10 14.68 -12.65
N GLY A 35 -1.53 13.64 -11.95
CA GLY A 35 -1.07 13.31 -10.59
C GLY A 35 -1.53 14.31 -9.52
N THR A 36 -2.56 15.12 -9.80
CA THR A 36 -3.09 16.10 -8.84
C THR A 36 -4.20 15.54 -7.94
N SER A 37 -4.53 14.26 -8.12
CA SER A 37 -5.41 13.49 -7.24
C SER A 37 -4.89 12.07 -7.19
N GLN A 38 -4.89 11.49 -6.00
CA GLN A 38 -4.72 10.04 -5.83
C GLN A 38 -5.95 9.36 -6.45
N ILE A 39 -5.73 8.26 -7.17
CA ILE A 39 -6.79 7.42 -7.70
C ILE A 39 -7.17 6.41 -6.61
N SER A 40 -8.47 6.20 -6.39
CA SER A 40 -8.90 5.15 -5.47
C SER A 40 -8.57 3.77 -6.04
N ILE A 41 -8.34 2.79 -5.17
CA ILE A 41 -8.01 1.42 -5.61
C ILE A 41 -9.13 0.83 -6.47
N ARG A 42 -10.39 1.11 -6.13
CA ARG A 42 -11.56 0.70 -6.91
C ARG A 42 -11.53 1.25 -8.34
N GLU A 43 -11.16 2.51 -8.50
CA GLU A 43 -11.02 3.13 -9.83
C GLU A 43 -9.78 2.62 -10.56
N ALA A 44 -8.67 2.38 -9.85
CA ALA A 44 -7.47 1.79 -10.42
C ALA A 44 -7.73 0.39 -10.99
N LYS A 45 -8.47 -0.46 -10.27
CA LYS A 45 -8.91 -1.79 -10.76
C LYS A 45 -9.73 -1.68 -12.04
N LYS A 46 -10.78 -0.87 -12.03
CA LYS A 46 -11.63 -0.66 -13.23
C LYS A 46 -10.84 -0.15 -14.44
N LEU A 47 -9.93 0.80 -14.24
CA LEU A 47 -9.06 1.27 -15.32
C LEU A 47 -8.10 0.18 -15.80
N ALA A 48 -7.53 -0.61 -14.89
CA ALA A 48 -6.62 -1.69 -15.23
C ALA A 48 -7.33 -2.75 -16.08
N ASP A 49 -8.55 -3.14 -15.69
CA ASP A 49 -9.41 -4.07 -16.45
C ASP A 49 -9.77 -3.51 -17.82
N PHE A 50 -10.17 -2.23 -17.89
CA PHE A 50 -10.49 -1.55 -19.14
C PHE A 50 -9.29 -1.49 -20.11
N PHE A 51 -8.10 -1.21 -19.56
CA PHE A 51 -6.89 -1.17 -20.35
C PHE A 51 -6.30 -2.55 -20.65
N GLY A 52 -6.69 -3.59 -19.91
CA GLY A 52 -6.17 -4.95 -20.03
C GLY A 52 -4.75 -5.09 -19.49
N VAL A 53 -4.43 -4.37 -18.41
CA VAL A 53 -3.13 -4.36 -17.75
C VAL A 53 -3.28 -4.72 -16.27
N SER A 54 -2.18 -5.04 -15.58
CA SER A 54 -2.25 -5.21 -14.13
C SER A 54 -2.42 -3.86 -13.42
N VAL A 55 -3.05 -3.88 -12.23
CA VAL A 55 -3.14 -2.69 -11.37
C VAL A 55 -1.76 -2.15 -11.04
N GLY A 56 -0.79 -3.04 -10.77
CA GLY A 56 0.60 -2.65 -10.55
C GLY A 56 1.20 -1.88 -11.74
N TYR A 57 0.99 -2.36 -12.96
CA TYR A 57 1.43 -1.65 -14.17
C TYR A 57 0.75 -0.29 -14.32
N LEU A 58 -0.56 -0.22 -14.07
CA LEU A 58 -1.32 1.03 -14.15
C LEU A 58 -0.82 2.07 -13.14
N LEU A 59 -0.47 1.62 -11.93
CA LEU A 59 0.03 2.48 -10.85
C LEU A 59 1.54 2.75 -10.96
N GLY A 60 2.24 2.12 -11.91
CA GLY A 60 3.68 2.28 -12.09
C GLY A 60 4.52 1.55 -11.07
N LEU A 61 3.97 0.51 -10.42
CA LEU A 61 4.68 -0.39 -9.50
C LEU A 61 5.52 -1.44 -10.26
N ASP A 62 5.43 -1.47 -11.58
CA ASP A 62 6.18 -2.36 -12.49
C ASP A 62 7.47 -1.73 -13.03
N THR A 63 7.74 -0.46 -12.68
CA THR A 63 8.92 0.25 -13.19
C THR A 63 10.20 -0.37 -12.64
N THR A 64 11.28 -0.26 -13.41
CA THR A 64 12.61 -0.78 -13.04
C THR A 64 13.23 -0.08 -11.83
N GLU A 65 12.55 0.92 -11.25
CA GLU A 65 12.86 1.47 -9.94
C GLU A 65 12.32 0.50 -8.89
N ASN A 66 13.07 -0.58 -8.66
CA ASN A 66 12.90 -1.39 -7.46
C ASN A 66 13.37 -0.53 -6.28
N ASP A 67 12.49 0.34 -5.77
CA ASP A 67 12.71 1.01 -4.49
C ASP A 67 13.07 -0.06 -3.47
N SER A 68 14.25 0.06 -2.86
CA SER A 68 14.58 -0.80 -1.73
C SER A 68 13.60 -0.51 -0.59
N ILE A 69 13.46 -1.45 0.35
CA ILE A 69 12.67 -1.23 1.57
C ILE A 69 13.15 0.04 2.28
N THR A 70 14.46 0.29 2.28
CA THR A 70 15.07 1.51 2.84
C THR A 70 14.59 2.78 2.12
N ASP A 71 14.49 2.75 0.78
CA ASP A 71 13.99 3.89 0.01
C ASP A 71 12.51 4.17 0.32
N LEU A 72 11.69 3.12 0.47
CA LEU A 72 10.29 3.26 0.85
C LEU A 72 10.13 3.84 2.27
N ILE A 73 10.92 3.37 3.24
CA ILE A 73 10.94 3.93 4.60
C ILE A 73 11.31 5.41 4.58
N ALA A 74 12.32 5.80 3.79
CA ALA A 74 12.72 7.20 3.65
C ALA A 74 11.58 8.06 3.08
N LYS A 75 10.92 7.60 2.01
CA LYS A 75 9.76 8.29 1.41
C LYS A 75 8.59 8.42 2.39
N ILE A 76 8.30 7.39 3.18
CA ILE A 76 7.27 7.44 4.23
C ILE A 76 7.63 8.47 5.29
N ASN A 77 8.87 8.48 5.77
CA ASN A 77 9.34 9.44 6.78
C ASN A 77 9.27 10.88 6.26
N GLU A 78 9.73 11.14 5.04
CA GLU A 78 9.62 12.46 4.39
C GLU A 78 8.16 12.92 4.30
N TRP A 79 7.26 12.04 3.87
CA TRP A 79 5.84 12.32 3.82
C TRP A 79 5.30 12.62 5.23
N ALA A 80 5.61 11.80 6.23
CA ALA A 80 5.14 11.98 7.60
C ALA A 80 5.63 13.31 8.23
N ILE A 81 6.91 13.65 8.04
CA ILE A 81 7.49 14.92 8.49
C ILE A 81 6.80 16.11 7.79
N SER A 82 6.58 16.02 6.48
CA SER A 82 5.92 17.10 5.73
C SER A 82 4.47 17.36 6.17
N HIS A 83 3.83 16.37 6.81
CA HIS A 83 2.48 16.46 7.37
C HIS A 83 2.47 16.68 8.90
N GLY A 84 3.62 16.87 9.52
CA GLY A 84 3.75 17.13 10.96
C GLY A 84 3.45 15.93 11.86
N LEU A 85 3.41 14.71 11.29
CA LEU A 85 3.19 13.48 12.04
C LEU A 85 4.39 13.12 12.91
N ASP A 86 5.59 13.59 12.57
CA ASP A 86 6.82 13.45 13.37
C ASP A 86 6.68 14.02 14.79
N LYS A 87 5.82 15.05 14.96
CA LYS A 87 5.54 15.72 16.24
C LYS A 87 4.27 15.19 16.91
N GLY A 88 3.66 14.14 16.35
CA GLY A 88 2.47 13.50 16.86
C GLY A 88 2.69 12.82 18.21
N ASN A 89 1.60 12.44 18.86
CA ASN A 89 1.66 11.64 20.08
C ASN A 89 1.72 10.15 19.71
N PRO A 90 2.80 9.42 20.09
CA PRO A 90 2.95 7.99 19.78
C PRO A 90 1.79 7.12 20.25
N LYS A 91 1.08 7.52 21.31
CA LYS A 91 -0.10 6.77 21.79
C LYS A 91 -1.29 6.87 20.84
N ILE A 92 -1.43 7.99 20.13
CA ILE A 92 -2.47 8.18 19.13
C ILE A 92 -2.08 7.44 17.84
N GLU A 93 -0.81 7.51 17.45
CA GLU A 93 -0.29 6.74 16.31
C GLU A 93 -0.45 5.23 16.53
N TRP A 94 -0.23 4.74 17.76
CA TRP A 94 -0.54 3.35 18.11
C TRP A 94 -2.01 2.98 17.88
N MET A 95 -2.95 3.90 18.14
CA MET A 95 -4.36 3.64 17.83
C MET A 95 -4.58 3.50 16.32
N LYS A 96 -3.88 4.29 15.50
CA LYS A 96 -3.90 4.16 14.02
C LYS A 96 -3.31 2.81 13.59
N VAL A 97 -2.16 2.41 14.11
CA VAL A 97 -1.61 1.06 13.85
C VAL A 97 -2.63 -0.04 14.13
N THR A 98 -3.35 0.03 15.26
CA THR A 98 -4.36 -0.98 15.58
C THR A 98 -5.60 -0.92 14.69
N GLU A 99 -5.93 0.26 14.15
CA GLU A 99 -7.01 0.46 13.18
C GLU A 99 -6.66 -0.21 11.85
N GLU A 100 -5.47 0.07 11.28
CA GLU A 100 -5.02 -0.51 10.00
C GLU A 100 -4.86 -2.04 10.10
N VAL A 101 -4.33 -2.54 11.22
CA VAL A 101 -4.27 -3.99 11.48
C VAL A 101 -5.69 -4.59 11.60
N GLY A 102 -6.67 -3.81 12.04
CA GLY A 102 -8.07 -4.20 12.07
C GLY A 102 -8.66 -4.43 10.67
N GLU A 103 -8.19 -3.69 9.66
CA GLU A 103 -8.63 -3.88 8.27
C GLU A 103 -8.17 -5.23 7.71
N ILE A 104 -6.97 -5.68 8.06
CA ILE A 104 -6.48 -7.03 7.71
C ILE A 104 -7.46 -8.10 8.22
N ARG A 105 -7.88 -7.99 9.49
CA ARG A 105 -8.86 -8.90 10.08
C ARG A 105 -10.17 -8.87 9.31
N ASP A 106 -10.64 -7.69 8.94
CA ASP A 106 -11.93 -7.54 8.27
C ASP A 106 -11.92 -8.18 6.88
N VAL A 107 -10.82 -8.09 6.12
CA VAL A 107 -10.65 -8.80 4.85
C VAL A 107 -10.71 -10.32 5.04
N PHE A 108 -10.05 -10.87 6.08
CA PHE A 108 -10.09 -12.30 6.38
C PHE A 108 -11.49 -12.79 6.79
N LEU A 109 -12.20 -12.02 7.61
CA LEU A 109 -13.51 -12.44 8.15
C LEU A 109 -14.66 -12.21 7.19
N LYS A 110 -14.55 -11.22 6.30
CA LYS A 110 -15.62 -10.79 5.39
C LYS A 110 -15.10 -10.57 3.97
N PRO A 111 -14.45 -11.56 3.33
CA PRO A 111 -13.86 -11.36 2.01
C PRO A 111 -14.92 -10.99 0.96
N ASN A 112 -16.16 -11.44 1.11
CA ASN A 112 -17.24 -11.11 0.16
C ASN A 112 -17.67 -9.64 0.19
N ASP A 113 -17.23 -8.86 1.17
CA ASP A 113 -17.50 -7.41 1.23
C ASP A 113 -16.53 -6.61 0.34
N PHE A 114 -15.54 -7.26 -0.29
CA PHE A 114 -14.51 -6.63 -1.10
C PHE A 114 -14.55 -7.09 -2.56
N ASP A 115 -14.51 -6.14 -3.50
CA ASP A 115 -14.53 -6.41 -4.95
C ASP A 115 -13.34 -7.29 -5.40
N ASP A 116 -12.17 -7.13 -4.78
CA ASP A 116 -11.07 -8.11 -4.89
C ASP A 116 -10.32 -8.17 -3.54
N PRO A 117 -10.53 -9.26 -2.76
CA PRO A 117 -9.99 -9.42 -1.42
C PRO A 117 -8.46 -9.56 -1.36
N GLU A 118 -7.82 -10.11 -2.39
CA GLU A 118 -6.37 -10.31 -2.38
C GLU A 118 -5.66 -8.95 -2.41
N MET A 119 -6.12 -8.04 -3.27
CA MET A 119 -5.56 -6.69 -3.32
C MET A 119 -5.93 -5.88 -2.06
N ALA A 120 -7.14 -6.03 -1.53
CA ALA A 120 -7.53 -5.38 -0.27
C ALA A 120 -6.64 -5.82 0.90
N LEU A 121 -6.27 -7.11 0.94
CA LEU A 121 -5.35 -7.62 1.94
C LEU A 121 -3.94 -7.02 1.78
N LYS A 122 -3.44 -6.88 0.55
CA LYS A 122 -2.13 -6.24 0.28
C LYS A 122 -2.11 -4.78 0.73
N ASP A 123 -3.21 -4.06 0.51
CA ASP A 123 -3.38 -2.67 0.90
C ASP A 123 -3.35 -2.51 2.43
N ALA A 124 -4.21 -3.25 3.14
CA ALA A 124 -4.28 -3.21 4.61
C ALA A 124 -2.95 -3.62 5.29
N ILE A 125 -2.22 -4.57 4.71
CA ILE A 125 -0.86 -4.92 5.17
C ILE A 125 0.11 -3.74 4.93
N GLY A 126 0.04 -3.10 3.76
CA GLY A 126 0.82 -1.92 3.43
C GLY A 126 0.58 -0.77 4.41
N ASP A 127 -0.68 -0.44 4.67
CA ASP A 127 -1.07 0.63 5.60
C ASP A 127 -0.64 0.34 7.04
N SER A 128 -0.71 -0.93 7.46
CA SER A 128 -0.17 -1.37 8.75
C SER A 128 1.35 -1.16 8.84
N ILE A 129 2.09 -1.40 7.75
CA ILE A 129 3.54 -1.15 7.71
C ILE A 129 3.81 0.35 7.73
N VAL A 130 3.07 1.15 6.96
CA VAL A 130 3.23 2.62 6.92
C VAL A 130 3.04 3.22 8.30
N THR A 131 1.97 2.86 9.01
CA THR A 131 1.70 3.36 10.36
C THR A 131 2.74 2.90 11.38
N LEU A 132 3.27 1.68 11.26
CA LEU A 132 4.39 1.23 12.09
C LEU A 132 5.68 2.02 11.84
N VAL A 133 5.98 2.36 10.57
CA VAL A 133 7.13 3.20 10.22
C VAL A 133 6.96 4.61 10.80
N VAL A 134 5.76 5.20 10.71
CA VAL A 134 5.46 6.52 11.30
C VAL A 134 5.57 6.47 12.84
N LEU A 135 5.13 5.39 13.47
CA LEU A 135 5.30 5.20 14.91
C LEU A 135 6.79 5.12 15.30
N CYS A 136 7.61 4.40 14.53
CA CYS A 136 9.06 4.38 14.71
C CYS A 136 9.66 5.79 14.60
N LEU A 137 9.23 6.57 13.60
CA LEU A 137 9.67 7.97 13.43
C LEU A 137 9.33 8.82 14.66
N GLN A 138 8.11 8.74 15.20
CA GLN A 138 7.71 9.50 16.39
C GLN A 138 8.44 9.08 17.67
N LEU A 139 8.92 7.83 17.72
CA LEU A 139 9.68 7.27 18.84
C LEU A 139 11.20 7.45 18.69
N ASP A 140 11.67 8.05 17.59
CA ASP A 140 13.09 8.17 17.23
C ASP A 140 13.78 6.79 17.11
N TYR A 141 13.08 5.80 16.54
CA TYR A 141 13.57 4.44 16.34
C TYR A 141 13.91 4.16 14.87
N ASP A 142 15.04 3.51 14.64
CA ASP A 142 15.40 2.98 13.33
C ASP A 142 14.66 1.66 13.05
N VAL A 143 13.96 1.62 11.92
CA VAL A 143 13.16 0.46 11.52
C VAL A 143 14.06 -0.76 11.22
N GLU A 144 15.21 -0.55 10.59
CA GLU A 144 16.13 -1.64 10.25
C GLU A 144 16.76 -2.26 11.52
N GLU A 145 17.12 -1.43 12.49
CA GLU A 145 17.58 -1.86 13.81
C GLU A 145 16.51 -2.68 14.54
N CYS A 146 15.26 -2.21 14.58
CA CYS A 146 14.13 -2.94 15.16
C CYS A 146 13.99 -4.34 14.53
N LEU A 147 14.06 -4.41 13.19
CA LEU A 147 13.98 -5.67 12.45
C LEU A 147 15.20 -6.58 12.72
N LYS A 148 16.42 -6.03 12.80
CA LYS A 148 17.64 -6.79 13.14
C LYS A 148 17.53 -7.41 14.53
N ILE A 149 17.03 -6.67 15.51
CA ILE A 149 16.79 -7.18 16.87
C ILE A 149 15.79 -8.34 16.82
N ALA A 150 14.65 -8.16 16.16
CA ALA A 150 13.63 -9.20 16.02
C ALA A 150 14.15 -10.45 15.29
N TYR A 151 14.88 -10.26 14.20
CA TYR A 151 15.48 -11.35 13.42
C TYR A 151 16.50 -12.15 14.24
N ASN A 152 17.39 -11.48 14.97
CA ASN A 152 18.36 -12.14 15.83
C ASN A 152 17.72 -13.01 16.92
N ASN A 153 16.51 -12.66 17.37
CA ASN A 153 15.74 -13.46 18.32
C ASN A 153 15.07 -14.71 17.71
N ILE A 154 14.97 -14.80 16.38
CA ILE A 154 14.30 -15.90 15.68
C ILE A 154 15.21 -16.76 14.80
N LYS A 155 16.34 -16.23 14.31
CA LYS A 155 17.20 -16.84 13.28
C LYS A 155 17.70 -18.25 13.61
N ASP A 156 17.94 -18.53 14.90
CA ASP A 156 18.48 -19.81 15.36
C ASP A 156 17.41 -20.74 15.97
N ARG A 157 16.13 -20.34 15.94
CA ARG A 157 15.04 -21.14 16.52
C ARG A 157 14.93 -22.48 15.78
N LYS A 158 14.88 -23.57 16.55
CA LYS A 158 14.56 -24.90 16.05
C LYS A 158 13.12 -25.24 16.39
N GLY A 159 12.41 -25.89 15.48
CA GLY A 159 11.01 -26.21 15.66
C GLY A 159 10.44 -26.95 14.46
N ILE A 160 9.20 -27.41 14.63
CA ILE A 160 8.41 -28.10 13.61
C ILE A 160 7.03 -27.47 13.54
N MET A 161 6.39 -27.59 12.38
CA MET A 161 4.99 -27.20 12.23
C MET A 161 4.10 -28.32 12.81
N ILE A 162 3.20 -27.96 13.71
CA ILE A 162 2.15 -28.84 14.25
C ILE A 162 0.86 -28.04 14.21
N ASP A 163 -0.18 -28.55 13.55
CA ASP A 163 -1.49 -27.91 13.42
C ASP A 163 -1.37 -26.42 13.01
N ASP A 164 -0.67 -26.16 11.90
CA ASP A 164 -0.39 -24.84 11.32
C ASP A 164 0.37 -23.86 12.24
N ASN A 165 0.94 -24.35 13.34
CA ASN A 165 1.71 -23.55 14.28
C ASN A 165 3.18 -24.00 14.34
N PHE A 166 4.11 -23.03 14.34
CA PHE A 166 5.51 -23.31 14.59
C PHE A 166 5.74 -23.60 16.08
N VAL A 167 5.98 -24.86 16.42
CA VAL A 167 6.26 -25.31 17.79
C VAL A 167 7.77 -25.45 17.97
N LYS A 168 8.32 -24.71 18.92
CA LYS A 168 9.75 -24.77 19.26
C LYS A 168 10.10 -26.17 19.78
N THR A 169 11.12 -26.77 19.18
CA THR A 169 11.75 -27.97 19.72
C THR A 169 12.83 -27.50 20.70
N ARG A 170 12.86 -28.13 21.89
CA ARG A 170 13.86 -27.79 22.93
C ARG A 170 15.28 -28.00 22.41
#